data_AF-A0A1Q6E1L8-F1
#
_entry.id   AF-A0A1Q6E1L8-F1
#
_cell.length_a   1.000
_cell.length_b   1.000
_cell.length_c   1.000
_cell.angle_alpha   90.00
_cell.angle_beta   90.00
_cell.angle_gamma   90.00
#
_symmetry.space_group_name_H-M   'P 1'
#
loop_
_entity.id
_entity.type
_entity.pdbx_description
1 polymer ?
#
loop_
_entity_poly.entity_id
_entity_poly.type
_entity_poly.pdbx_seq_one_letter_code
_entity_poly.pdbx_strand_id
1 'polypeptide(L)'
;MDIEFASSRMEKDLSNRRRITKQYGHIQTSLENRLSELWAANSLGDVTTAPPPRRHKLTGDRTDCWGINVSKNWRIVLQPIGEFDPDDLHTITKVKIISIEDYH
;
A
#
# COMPACT_ATOMS: atom_id res chain seq x y z
N MET A 1 -1.30 1.79 11.58
CA MET A 1 0.07 1.29 11.38
C MET A 1 0.91 2.47 10.94
N ASP A 2 2.22 2.45 11.19
CA ASP A 2 3.11 3.54 10.77
C ASP A 2 3.44 3.41 9.28
N ILE A 3 3.22 4.47 8.51
CA ILE A 3 3.41 4.47 7.07
C ILE A 3 4.42 5.54 6.67
N GLU A 4 5.53 5.09 6.10
CA GLU A 4 6.51 5.93 5.40
C GLU A 4 6.27 5.93 3.89
N PHE A 5 6.83 6.90 3.20
CA PHE A 5 6.78 6.99 1.74
C PHE A 5 8.20 6.94 1.17
N ALA A 6 8.37 6.28 0.01
CA ALA A 6 9.67 6.21 -0.66
C ALA A 6 10.27 7.57 -1.06
N SER A 7 9.45 8.63 -1.13
CA SER A 7 9.92 9.99 -1.32
C SER A 7 8.96 11.03 -0.73
N SER A 8 9.50 12.19 -0.35
CA SER A 8 8.68 13.34 0.07
C SER A 8 7.74 13.83 -1.03
N ARG A 9 8.04 13.56 -2.31
CA ARG A 9 7.13 13.87 -3.41
C ARG A 9 5.88 13.00 -3.33
N MET A 10 6.08 11.68 -3.16
CA MET A 10 5.01 10.69 -3.05
C MET A 10 4.15 10.95 -1.84
N GLU A 11 4.74 11.23 -0.68
CA GLU A 11 4.02 11.64 0.51
C GLU A 11 3.08 12.81 0.20
N LYS A 12 3.57 13.86 -0.46
CA LYS A 12 2.75 15.02 -0.82
C LYS A 12 1.69 14.69 -1.88
N ASP A 13 1.97 13.78 -2.81
CA ASP A 13 1.00 13.33 -3.82
C ASP A 13 -0.15 12.54 -3.19
N LEU A 14 0.15 11.66 -2.23
CA LEU A 14 -0.82 10.77 -1.58
C LEU A 14 -1.50 11.36 -0.34
N SER A 15 -0.98 12.45 0.23
CA SER A 15 -1.62 13.20 1.31
C SER A 15 -2.53 14.34 0.83
N ASN A 16 -2.52 14.66 -0.46
CA ASN A 16 -3.32 15.75 -1.02
C ASN A 16 -4.31 15.25 -2.08
N ARG A 17 -5.60 15.32 -1.76
CA ARG A 17 -6.69 14.90 -2.65
C ARG A 17 -6.60 15.47 -4.07
N ARG A 18 -6.29 16.76 -4.24
CA ARG A 18 -6.19 17.38 -5.57
C ARG A 18 -5.04 16.79 -6.38
N ARG A 19 -3.94 16.39 -5.72
CA ARG A 19 -2.80 15.74 -6.36
C ARG A 19 -3.11 14.29 -6.71
N ILE A 20 -3.80 13.56 -5.82
CA ILE A 20 -4.35 12.23 -6.13
C ILE A 20 -5.25 12.32 -7.36
N THR A 21 -6.21 13.25 -7.42
CA THR A 21 -7.09 13.41 -8.59
C THR A 21 -6.29 13.67 -9.86
N LYS A 22 -5.27 14.55 -9.79
CA LYS A 22 -4.44 14.91 -10.94
C LYS A 22 -3.65 13.71 -11.49
N GLN A 23 -3.14 12.84 -10.62
CA GLN A 23 -2.23 11.75 -11.00
C GLN A 23 -2.95 10.41 -11.19
N TYR A 24 -4.01 10.16 -10.43
CA TYR A 24 -4.70 8.89 -10.29
C TYR A 24 -6.22 9.03 -10.40
N GLY A 25 -6.72 10.05 -11.09
CA GLY A 25 -8.16 10.37 -11.15
C GLY A 25 -9.06 9.19 -11.55
N HIS A 26 -8.58 8.28 -12.39
CA HIS A 26 -9.29 7.06 -12.82
C HIS A 26 -9.45 6.00 -11.72
N ILE A 27 -8.61 6.03 -10.68
CA ILE A 27 -8.64 5.11 -9.52
C ILE A 27 -8.76 5.84 -8.18
N GLN A 28 -9.03 7.15 -8.18
CA GLN A 28 -8.93 8.00 -6.99
C GLN A 28 -9.72 7.45 -5.81
N THR A 29 -11.01 7.15 -6.00
CA THR A 29 -11.88 6.67 -4.92
C THR A 29 -11.35 5.39 -4.30
N SER A 30 -10.94 4.43 -5.14
CA SER A 30 -10.37 3.18 -4.65
C SER A 30 -9.05 3.42 -3.93
N LEU A 31 -8.16 4.28 -4.46
CA LEU A 31 -6.89 4.60 -3.85
C LEU A 31 -7.05 5.28 -2.48
N GLU A 32 -7.94 6.27 -2.37
CA GLU A 32 -8.27 6.95 -1.11
C GLU A 32 -8.80 5.96 -0.07
N ASN A 33 -9.69 5.04 -0.48
CA ASN A 33 -10.22 4.00 0.41
C ASN A 33 -9.11 3.07 0.92
N ARG A 34 -8.20 2.61 0.04
CA ARG A 34 -7.08 1.75 0.44
C ARG A 34 -6.10 2.44 1.36
N LEU A 35 -5.77 3.71 1.12
CA LEU A 35 -4.92 4.48 2.02
C LEU A 35 -5.59 4.63 3.39
N SER A 36 -6.90 4.89 3.42
CA SER A 36 -7.68 4.99 4.65
C SER A 36 -7.70 3.69 5.46
N GLU A 37 -7.89 2.55 4.79
CA GLU A 37 -7.80 1.23 5.42
C GLU A 37 -6.40 0.95 5.97
N LEU A 38 -5.34 1.30 5.24
CA LEU A 38 -3.96 1.14 5.71
C LEU A 38 -3.67 2.01 6.94
N TRP A 39 -4.16 3.25 6.97
CA TRP A 39 -4.02 4.12 8.14
C TRP A 39 -4.79 3.58 9.36
N ALA A 40 -5.95 2.95 9.14
CA ALA A 40 -6.79 2.40 10.21
C ALA A 40 -6.32 1.02 10.73
N ALA A 41 -5.61 0.24 9.91
CA ALA A 41 -5.08 -1.07 10.28
C ALA A 41 -3.98 -0.95 11.36
N ASN A 42 -3.89 -1.88 12.31
CA ASN A 42 -2.81 -1.87 13.31
C ASN A 42 -1.53 -2.50 12.76
N SER A 43 -1.69 -3.48 11.88
CA SER A 43 -0.61 -4.25 11.28
C SER A 43 -0.89 -4.53 9.80
N LEU A 44 0.14 -4.99 9.08
CA LEU A 44 -0.07 -5.51 7.73
C LEU A 44 -1.06 -6.67 7.75
N GLY A 45 -1.01 -7.54 8.78
CA GLY A 45 -1.89 -8.69 8.99
C GLY A 45 -3.39 -8.37 8.93
N ASP A 46 -3.79 -7.19 9.42
CA ASP A 46 -5.19 -6.74 9.45
C ASP A 46 -5.73 -6.35 8.07
N VAL A 47 -4.85 -6.14 7.09
CA VAL A 47 -5.26 -5.79 5.71
C VAL A 47 -5.87 -7.02 5.04
N THR A 48 -7.10 -6.91 4.57
CA THR A 48 -7.84 -8.07 4.03
C THR A 48 -7.15 -8.75 2.83
N THR A 49 -7.33 -10.07 2.76
CA THR A 49 -6.95 -10.91 1.62
C THR A 49 -8.10 -11.12 0.62
N ALA A 50 -9.32 -10.68 0.96
CA ALA A 50 -10.53 -10.87 0.16
C ALA A 50 -10.74 -9.72 -0.85
N PRO A 51 -10.68 -9.97 -2.16
CA PRO A 51 -10.74 -8.90 -3.15
C PRO A 51 -12.08 -8.15 -3.19
N PRO A 52 -12.08 -6.83 -3.48
CA PRO A 52 -11.05 -5.83 -3.23
C PRO A 52 -11.35 -5.06 -1.93
N PRO A 53 -10.39 -4.97 -0.97
CA PRO A 53 -8.93 -5.10 -1.10
C PRO A 53 -8.36 -6.51 -1.01
N ARG A 54 -7.36 -6.84 -1.85
CA ARG A 54 -6.56 -8.06 -1.67
C ARG A 54 -5.09 -7.72 -1.47
N ARG A 55 -4.58 -7.99 -0.26
CA ARG A 55 -3.15 -8.10 0.01
C ARG A 55 -2.58 -9.38 -0.60
N HIS A 56 -1.41 -9.30 -1.24
CA HIS A 56 -0.66 -10.45 -1.72
C HIS A 56 0.85 -10.19 -1.69
N LYS A 57 1.65 -11.24 -1.48
CA LYS A 57 3.11 -11.14 -1.52
C LYS A 57 3.57 -10.95 -2.97
N LEU A 58 4.55 -10.08 -3.20
CA LEU A 58 5.18 -9.93 -4.51
C LEU A 58 6.32 -10.95 -4.68
N THR A 59 6.70 -11.22 -5.93
CA THR A 59 7.73 -12.20 -6.30
C THR A 59 8.83 -11.55 -7.14
N GLY A 60 9.87 -12.31 -7.48
CA GLY A 60 11.03 -11.80 -8.23
C GLY A 60 11.87 -10.85 -7.39
N ASP A 61 12.26 -9.70 -7.95
CA ASP A 61 13.11 -8.71 -7.26
C ASP A 61 12.42 -7.99 -6.09
N ARG A 62 11.13 -8.29 -5.84
CA ARG A 62 10.30 -7.66 -4.80
C ARG A 62 9.76 -8.68 -3.80
N THR A 63 10.49 -9.75 -3.53
CA THR A 63 10.11 -10.81 -2.57
C THR A 63 9.95 -10.32 -1.13
N ASP A 64 10.45 -9.14 -0.80
CA ASP A 64 10.25 -8.49 0.50
C ASP A 64 8.97 -7.63 0.53
N CYS A 65 8.39 -7.30 -0.63
CA CYS A 65 7.25 -6.41 -0.78
C CYS A 65 5.89 -7.12 -0.84
N TRP A 66 4.85 -6.32 -0.71
CA TRP A 66 3.44 -6.69 -0.76
C TRP A 66 2.66 -5.77 -1.70
N GLY A 67 1.73 -6.32 -2.46
CA GLY A 67 0.80 -5.58 -3.30
C GLY A 67 -0.59 -5.50 -2.65
N ILE A 68 -1.18 -4.31 -2.61
CA ILE A 68 -2.58 -4.10 -2.26
C ILE A 68 -3.35 -3.70 -3.52
N ASN A 69 -4.37 -4.48 -3.89
CA ASN A 69 -5.19 -4.17 -5.06
C ASN A 69 -5.99 -2.87 -4.85
N VAL A 70 -5.76 -1.90 -5.75
CA VAL A 70 -6.53 -0.66 -5.87
C VAL A 70 -7.63 -0.83 -6.91
N SER A 71 -7.26 -1.34 -8.09
CA SER A 71 -8.20 -1.66 -9.17
C SER A 71 -7.79 -2.98 -9.83
N LYS A 72 -8.36 -3.31 -11.01
CA LYS A 72 -7.97 -4.50 -11.77
C LYS A 72 -6.47 -4.51 -12.09
N ASN A 73 -5.92 -3.35 -12.47
CA ASN A 73 -4.53 -3.26 -12.92
C ASN A 73 -3.62 -2.53 -11.91
N TRP A 74 -4.19 -1.72 -11.02
CA TRP A 74 -3.42 -0.84 -10.14
C TRP A 74 -3.22 -1.41 -8.74
N ARG A 75 -2.01 -1.25 -8.20
CA ARG A 75 -1.59 -1.74 -6.88
C ARG A 75 -0.81 -0.68 -6.10
N ILE A 76 -1.00 -0.66 -4.78
CA ILE A 76 -0.06 -0.03 -3.83
C ILE A 76 1.00 -1.07 -3.50
N VAL A 77 2.28 -0.72 -3.67
CA VAL A 77 3.40 -1.58 -3.29
C VAL A 77 3.91 -1.13 -1.92
N LEU A 78 3.89 -2.05 -0.97
CA LEU A 78 4.32 -1.85 0.41
C LEU A 78 5.56 -2.70 0.71
N GLN A 79 6.52 -2.13 1.42
CA GLN A 79 7.66 -2.85 1.99
C GLN A 79 7.57 -2.78 3.52
N PRO A 80 7.53 -3.90 4.25
CA PRO A 80 7.70 -3.91 5.69
C PRO A 80 9.04 -3.29 6.07
N ILE A 81 9.08 -2.47 7.13
CA ILE A 81 10.31 -1.85 7.62
C ILE A 81 10.36 -1.92 9.15
N GLY A 82 11.57 -1.87 9.71
CA GLY A 82 11.78 -2.03 11.15
C GLY A 82 11.89 -3.50 11.57
N GLU A 83 11.74 -3.76 12.86
CA GLU A 83 11.78 -5.10 13.44
C GLU A 83 10.38 -5.74 13.43
N PHE A 84 10.29 -6.95 12.89
CA PHE A 84 9.07 -7.74 12.81
C PHE A 84 9.45 -9.23 12.65
N ASP A 85 8.50 -10.11 12.93
CA ASP A 85 8.59 -11.55 12.64
C ASP A 85 8.14 -11.79 11.19
N PRO A 86 9.01 -12.32 10.29
CA PRO A 86 8.63 -12.63 8.91
C PRO A 86 7.49 -13.64 8.77
N ASP A 87 7.29 -14.49 9.78
CA ASP A 87 6.26 -15.54 9.78
C ASP A 87 4.92 -15.06 10.36
N ASP A 88 4.89 -13.92 11.05
CA ASP A 88 3.68 -13.31 11.61
C ASP A 88 3.45 -11.87 11.11
N LEU A 89 2.52 -11.73 10.16
CA LEU A 89 2.17 -10.42 9.58
C LEU A 89 1.55 -9.44 10.57
N HIS A 90 1.03 -9.89 11.71
CA HIS A 90 0.51 -9.00 12.74
C HIS A 90 1.62 -8.25 13.47
N THR A 91 2.87 -8.72 13.40
CA THR A 91 4.03 -8.01 13.95
C THR A 91 4.51 -6.87 13.04
N ILE A 92 4.09 -6.85 11.78
CA ILE A 92 4.44 -5.79 10.82
C ILE A 92 3.57 -4.56 11.10
N THR A 93 4.03 -3.69 11.99
CA THR A 93 3.33 -2.46 12.39
C THR A 93 3.83 -1.22 11.64
N LYS A 94 4.93 -1.35 10.89
CA LYS A 94 5.52 -0.26 10.11
C LYS A 94 5.81 -0.70 8.68
N VAL A 95 5.36 0.11 7.72
CA VAL A 95 5.53 -0.15 6.28
C VAL A 95 5.97 1.11 5.54
N LYS A 96 6.58 0.91 4.38
CA LYS A 96 6.90 1.98 3.43
C LYS A 96 6.11 1.77 2.14
N ILE A 97 5.36 2.78 1.70
CA ILE A 97 4.79 2.81 0.36
C ILE A 97 5.91 3.09 -0.63
N ILE A 98 6.22 2.09 -1.45
CA ILE A 98 7.29 2.14 -2.45
C ILE A 98 6.82 2.76 -3.75
N SER A 99 5.62 2.41 -4.20
CA SER A 99 5.07 2.87 -5.48
C SER A 99 3.57 2.60 -5.60
N ILE A 100 2.95 3.31 -6.55
CA ILE A 100 1.61 3.05 -7.06
C ILE A 100 1.79 2.62 -8.52
N GLU A 101 1.48 1.36 -8.85
CA GLU A 101 1.88 0.75 -10.13
C GLU A 101 0.69 0.19 -10.90
N ASP A 102 0.74 0.36 -12.22
CA ASP A 102 -0.10 -0.34 -13.18
C ASP A 102 0.64 -1.61 -13.63
N TYR A 103 0.05 -2.81 -13.45
CA TYR A 103 0.66 -4.07 -13.89
C TYR A 103 0.14 -4.53 -15.27
N HIS A 104 -0.33 -3.60 -16.10
CA HIS A 104 -0.68 -3.88 -17.49
C HIS A 104 0.45 -3.48 -18.44
#